data_AF-A0A967H0R8-F1
#
_entry.id   AF-A0A967H0R8-F1
#
_cell.length_a   1.000
_cell.length_b   1.000
_cell.length_c   1.000
_cell.angle_alpha   90.00
_cell.angle_beta   90.00
_cell.angle_gamma   90.00
#
_symmetry.space_group_name_H-M   'P 1'
#
loop_
_entity.id
_entity.type
_entity.pdbx_description
1 polymer ?
#
loop_
_entity_poly.entity_id
_entity_poly.type
_entity_poly.pdbx_seq_one_letter_code
_entity_poly.pdbx_strand_id
1 'polypeptide(L)' 'MTKGRLLTIIFLLALGLGPGPGAELIDGSPEQPQIWFGVPALYVWVVFWFLVMAGCIITAAFTVWKDPD' A
#
# COMPACT_ATOMS: atom_id res chain seq x y z
N MET A 1 -12.07 8.88 -19.21
CA MET A 1 -11.75 9.07 -17.78
C MET A 1 -10.50 9.94 -17.70
N THR A 2 -10.51 11.05 -16.97
CA THR A 2 -9.30 11.88 -16.78
C THR A 2 -8.23 11.08 -16.05
N LYS A 3 -6.95 11.23 -16.44
CA LYS A 3 -5.83 10.45 -15.88
C LYS A 3 -5.76 10.54 -14.35
N GLY A 4 -6.05 11.72 -13.79
CA GLY A 4 -6.18 11.92 -12.34
C GLY A 4 -7.27 11.06 -11.70
N ARG A 5 -8.45 10.96 -12.34
CA ARG A 5 -9.58 10.15 -11.84
C ARG A 5 -9.26 8.65 -11.84
N LEU A 6 -8.50 8.17 -12.84
CA LEU A 6 -7.98 6.81 -12.88
C LEU A 6 -6.98 6.54 -11.76
N LEU A 7 -6.02 7.44 -11.56
CA LEU A 7 -5.04 7.31 -10.47
C LEU A 7 -5.69 7.34 -9.10
N THR A 8 -6.68 8.21 -8.87
CA THR A 8 -7.43 8.24 -7.61
C THR A 8 -8.11 6.89 -7.35
N ILE A 9 -8.73 6.28 -8.37
CA ILE A 9 -9.36 4.95 -8.22
C ILE A 9 -8.31 3.89 -7.90
N ILE A 10 -7.19 3.86 -8.62
CA ILE A 10 -6.09 2.90 -8.35
C ILE A 10 -5.54 3.09 -6.94
N PHE A 11 -5.37 4.34 -6.51
CA PHE A 11 -4.87 4.67 -5.18
C PHE A 11 -5.84 4.21 -4.09
N LEU A 12 -7.15 4.43 -4.25
CA LEU A 12 -8.18 3.95 -3.31
C LEU A 12 -8.23 2.42 -3.24
N LEU A 13 -8.06 1.73 -4.38
CA LEU A 13 -7.97 0.27 -4.41
C LEU A 13 -6.71 -0.23 -3.68
N ALA A 14 -5.56 0.41 -3.90
CA ALA A 14 -4.32 0.10 -3.20
C ALA A 14 -4.42 0.35 -1.68
N LEU A 15 -5.18 1.38 -1.28
CA LEU A 15 -5.50 1.71 0.11
C LEU A 15 -6.35 0.63 0.79
N GLY A 16 -7.39 0.13 0.09
CA GLY A 16 -8.25 -0.95 0.57
C GLY A 16 -7.54 -2.31 0.63
N LEU A 17 -6.69 -2.62 -0.35
CA LEU A 17 -5.86 -3.82 -0.38
C LEU A 17 -4.62 -3.73 0.52
N GLY A 18 -4.52 -2.68 1.34
CA GLY A 18 -3.28 -2.25 1.96
C GLY A 18 -2.79 -3.11 3.12
N PRO A 19 -2.25 -2.51 4.19
CA PRO A 19 -1.52 -3.26 5.22
C PRO A 19 -2.37 -4.31 5.94
N GLY A 20 -3.70 -4.17 5.95
CA GLY A 20 -4.64 -5.09 6.60
C GLY A 20 -4.65 -6.51 5.99
N PRO A 21 -5.03 -6.69 4.72
CA PRO A 21 -5.01 -8.02 4.09
C PRO A 21 -3.64 -8.70 4.11
N GLY A 22 -2.56 -7.93 3.93
CA GLY A 22 -1.20 -8.50 4.00
C GLY A 22 -0.74 -8.83 5.42
N ALA A 23 -1.25 -8.14 6.45
CA ALA A 23 -1.02 -8.49 7.84
C ALA A 23 -1.67 -9.83 8.21
N GLU A 24 -2.88 -10.12 7.72
CA GLU A 24 -3.54 -11.42 7.96
C GLU A 24 -2.77 -12.60 7.34
N LEU A 25 -2.02 -12.37 6.26
CA LEU A 25 -1.18 -13.40 5.64
C LEU A 25 0.09 -13.72 6.46
N ILE A 26 0.48 -12.84 7.39
CA ILE A 26 1.77 -12.87 8.08
C ILE A 26 1.62 -13.24 9.57
N ASP A 27 0.51 -12.87 10.23
CA ASP A 27 0.37 -12.97 11.69
C ASP A 27 -0.02 -14.39 12.21
N GLY A 28 -0.27 -15.34 11.30
CA GLY A 28 -0.78 -16.68 11.65
C GLY A 28 -2.28 -16.68 11.95
N SER A 29 -2.84 -17.84 12.33
CA SER A 29 -4.25 -17.89 12.75
C SER A 29 -4.41 -17.40 14.20
N PRO A 30 -5.58 -16.90 14.60
CA PRO A 30 -5.87 -16.57 15.99
C PRO A 30 -5.62 -17.73 16.97
N GLU A 31 -5.67 -18.98 16.49
CA GLU A 31 -5.40 -20.17 17.30
C GLU A 31 -3.90 -20.51 17.41
N GLN A 32 -3.05 -20.00 16.50
CA GLN A 32 -1.60 -20.21 16.48
C GLN A 32 -0.86 -18.90 16.12
N PRO A 33 -0.81 -17.93 17.04
CA PRO A 33 -0.18 -16.64 16.77
C PRO A 33 1.34 -16.78 16.62
N GLN A 34 1.89 -16.29 15.52
CA GLN A 34 3.33 -16.32 15.25
C GLN A 34 4.03 -15.03 15.70
N ILE A 35 4.01 -14.74 17.00
CA ILE A 35 4.43 -13.42 17.53
C ILE A 35 5.90 -13.06 17.19
N TRP A 36 6.83 -14.02 17.27
CA TRP A 36 8.26 -13.75 17.12
C TRP A 36 8.70 -13.40 15.69
N PHE A 37 7.98 -13.90 14.67
CA PHE A 37 8.28 -13.64 13.26
C PHE A 37 7.19 -12.82 12.58
N GLY A 38 5.94 -13.03 12.94
CA GLY A 38 4.77 -12.31 12.47
C GLY A 38 4.86 -10.83 12.77
N VAL A 39 5.12 -10.43 14.02
CA VAL A 39 5.18 -9.00 14.38
C VAL A 39 6.30 -8.27 13.63
N PRO A 40 7.58 -8.73 13.62
CA PRO A 40 8.61 -8.09 12.82
C PRO A 40 8.30 -8.04 11.32
N ALA A 41 7.77 -9.13 10.75
CA ALA A 41 7.39 -9.18 9.35
C ALA A 41 6.23 -8.23 9.02
N LEU A 42 5.30 -8.03 9.96
CA LEU A 42 4.18 -7.10 9.84
C LEU A 42 4.67 -5.65 9.80
N TYR A 43 5.66 -5.29 10.63
CA TYR A 43 6.32 -3.98 10.53
C TYR A 43 7.03 -3.78 9.19
N VAL A 44 7.77 -4.79 8.71
CA VAL A 44 8.42 -4.72 7.39
C VAL A 44 7.40 -4.55 6.27
N TRP A 45 6.29 -5.29 6.34
CA TRP A 45 5.20 -5.20 5.36
C TRP A 45 4.56 -3.81 5.34
N VAL A 46 4.26 -3.25 6.52
CA VAL A 46 3.69 -1.91 6.65
C VAL A 46 4.62 -0.85 6.06
N VAL A 47 5.92 -0.92 6.37
CA VAL A 47 6.92 0.01 5.81
C VAL A 47 7.01 -0.14 4.29
N PHE A 48 7.07 -1.37 3.77
CA PHE A 48 7.08 -1.64 2.34
C PHE A 48 5.84 -1.02 1.66
N TRP A 49 4.67 -1.22 2.25
CA TRP A 49 3.43 -0.69 1.71
C TRP A 49 3.40 0.84 1.67
N PHE A 50 3.87 1.51 2.74
CA PHE A 50 3.99 2.96 2.75
C PHE A 50 4.95 3.48 1.68
N LEU A 51 6.07 2.77 1.44
CA LEU A 51 7.01 3.12 0.38
C LEU A 51 6.37 3.01 -1.01
N VAL A 52 5.58 1.97 -1.27
CA VAL A 52 4.84 1.84 -2.54
C VAL A 52 3.87 3.02 -2.71
N MET A 53 3.12 3.36 -1.67
CA MET A 53 2.17 4.48 -1.71
C MET A 53 2.86 5.82 -1.95
N ALA A 54 3.94 6.09 -1.24
CA ALA A 54 4.77 7.28 -1.46
C ALA A 54 5.30 7.32 -2.90
N GLY A 55 5.80 6.19 -3.41
CA GLY A 55 6.24 6.04 -4.79
C GLY A 55 5.14 6.40 -5.80
N CYS A 56 3.93 5.85 -5.63
CA CYS A 56 2.79 6.15 -6.49
C CYS A 56 2.45 7.65 -6.51
N ILE A 57 2.41 8.31 -5.34
CA ILE A 57 2.14 9.75 -5.23
C ILE A 57 3.23 10.56 -5.93
N ILE A 58 4.49 10.25 -5.65
CA ILE A 58 5.65 10.94 -6.23
C ILE A 58 5.63 10.80 -7.77
N THR A 59 5.44 9.59 -8.28
CA THR A 59 5.35 9.33 -9.72
C THR A 59 4.18 10.09 -10.34
N ALA A 60 2.99 10.05 -9.71
CA ALA A 60 1.83 10.79 -10.18
C ALA A 60 2.10 12.29 -10.22
N ALA A 61 2.72 12.86 -9.18
CA ALA A 61 3.07 14.27 -9.11
C ALA A 61 4.01 14.70 -10.25
N PHE A 62 5.01 13.88 -10.57
CA PHE A 62 5.98 14.22 -11.62
C PHE A 62 5.53 13.90 -13.04
N THR A 63 4.60 12.97 -13.24
CA THR A 63 4.26 12.45 -14.59
C THR A 63 2.83 12.70 -15.04
N VAL A 64 1.87 12.81 -14.10
CA VAL A 64 0.44 12.92 -14.42
C VAL A 64 -0.16 14.22 -13.94
N TRP A 65 0.32 14.80 -12.84
CA TRP A 65 -0.12 16.10 -12.33
C TRP A 65 0.70 17.28 -12.83
N LYS A 66 1.80 17.05 -13.56
CA LYS A 66 2.35 18.10 -14.41
C LYS A 66 1.39 18.29 -15.58
N ASP A 67 0.45 19.22 -15.42
CA ASP A 67 -0.24 19.78 -16.57
C ASP A 67 0.84 20.36 -17.50
N PRO A 68 0.85 19.99 -18.80
CA PRO A 68 1.60 20.74 -19.77
C PRO A 68 0.87 22.07 -19.92
N ASP A 69 1.40 23.11 -19.29
CA ASP A 69 1.21 24.46 -19.81
C ASP A 69 1.68 24.49 -21.29
#